data_AF-A0A2D4N3U6-F1
#
_entry.id   AF-A0A2D4N3U6-F1
#
_cell.length_a   1.000
_cell.length_b   1.000
_cell.length_c   1.000
_cell.angle_alpha   90.00
_cell.angle_beta   90.00
_cell.angle_gamma   90.00
#
_symmetry.space_group_name_H-M   'P 1'
#
loop_
_entity.id
_entity.type
_entity.pdbx_description
1 polymer ?
#
loop_
_entity_poly.entity_id
_entity_poly.type
_entity_poly.pdbx_seq_one_letter_code
_entity_poly.pdbx_strand_id
1 'polypeptide(L)'
;PMASCDFSVRLYTYADVENDFDLKNFSLTDEDIKMKIPILQQAQEVASRPLLLYASPWTSPVWMKTNGAMTGRGTLKGQPGDRYHKTWANYFIRFLDEYAKYNLTFWAMFSQKFRPWFLGV
;
A
#
# COMPACT_ATOMS: atom_id res chain seq x y z
N PRO A 1 -3.86 -2.60 -5.75
CA PRO A 1 -3.43 -1.35 -5.06
C PRO A 1 -3.15 -1.65 -3.59
N MET A 2 -2.13 -1.01 -3.00
CA MET A 2 -1.93 -1.03 -1.54
C MET A 2 -2.73 0.12 -0.93
N ALA A 3 -3.77 -0.22 -0.17
CA ALA A 3 -4.82 0.67 0.33
C ALA A 3 -5.63 1.36 -0.79
N SER A 4 -6.11 2.58 -0.54
CA SER A 4 -6.98 3.32 -1.46
C SER A 4 -6.27 3.84 -2.72
N CYS A 5 -7.06 4.02 -3.78
CA CYS A 5 -6.69 4.72 -5.01
C CYS A 5 -7.86 5.59 -5.51
N ASP A 6 -7.72 6.19 -6.69
CA ASP A 6 -8.76 6.97 -7.38
C ASP A 6 -10.07 6.19 -7.63
N PHE A 7 -10.00 4.86 -7.77
CA PHE A 7 -11.16 3.99 -7.92
C PHE A 7 -11.71 3.44 -6.59
N SER A 8 -11.31 4.01 -5.45
CA SER A 8 -11.85 3.65 -4.12
C SER A 8 -12.97 4.60 -3.71
N VAL A 9 -13.99 4.07 -3.03
CA VAL A 9 -15.13 4.86 -2.53
C VAL A 9 -14.76 5.81 -1.38
N ARG A 10 -13.65 5.54 -0.70
CA ARG A 10 -13.09 6.40 0.35
C ARG A 10 -11.56 6.40 0.30
N LEU A 11 -10.97 7.45 0.87
CA LEU A 11 -9.53 7.56 1.07
C LEU A 11 -9.15 6.93 2.40
N TYR A 12 -8.20 6.00 2.37
CA TYR A 12 -7.70 5.30 3.54
C TYR A 12 -6.28 4.78 3.31
N THR A 13 -5.54 4.57 4.40
CA THR A 13 -4.34 3.74 4.42
C THR A 13 -4.48 2.60 5.44
N TYR A 14 -3.46 1.75 5.58
CA TYR A 14 -3.46 0.68 6.59
C TYR A 14 -2.97 1.16 7.95
N ALA A 15 -2.39 2.35 8.05
CA ALA A 15 -1.76 2.88 9.26
C ALA A 15 -2.08 4.37 9.46
N ASP A 16 -3.37 4.68 9.54
CA ASP A 16 -3.85 6.06 9.67
C ASP A 16 -3.71 6.63 11.10
N VAL A 17 -3.36 5.81 12.11
CA VAL A 17 -3.05 6.28 13.46
C VAL A 17 -1.76 7.11 13.44
N GLU A 18 -1.86 8.36 13.93
CA GLU A 18 -0.74 9.29 13.87
C GLU A 18 0.48 8.83 14.67
N ASN A 19 1.67 9.05 14.11
CA ASN A 19 2.96 8.74 14.73
C ASN A 19 3.14 7.28 15.15
N ASP A 20 2.39 6.35 14.54
CA ASP A 20 2.57 4.90 14.75
C ASP A 20 3.76 4.37 13.94
N PHE A 21 4.97 4.77 14.36
CA PHE A 21 6.22 4.37 13.71
C PHE A 21 6.49 2.86 13.78
N ASP A 22 5.93 2.19 14.79
CA ASP A 22 6.03 0.75 15.01
C ASP A 22 4.98 -0.05 14.22
N LEU A 23 4.04 0.63 13.55
CA LEU A 23 2.94 0.03 12.79
C LEU A 23 2.08 -0.94 13.63
N LYS A 24 1.87 -0.62 14.90
CA LYS A 24 1.09 -1.47 15.83
C LYS A 24 -0.39 -1.54 15.47
N ASN A 25 -0.92 -0.47 14.89
CA ASN A 25 -2.30 -0.35 14.44
C ASN A 25 -2.44 -0.63 12.95
N PHE A 26 -1.41 -1.19 12.31
CA PHE A 26 -1.50 -1.60 10.92
C PHE A 26 -2.61 -2.65 10.77
N SER A 27 -3.61 -2.34 9.95
CA SER A 27 -4.71 -3.25 9.68
C SER A 27 -5.16 -3.16 8.23
N LEU A 28 -5.45 -4.33 7.65
CA LEU A 28 -6.17 -4.39 6.39
C LEU A 28 -7.60 -3.92 6.62
N THR A 29 -8.15 -3.25 5.61
CA THR A 29 -9.51 -2.72 5.68
C THR A 29 -10.52 -3.71 5.12
N ASP A 30 -11.80 -3.44 5.35
CA ASP A 30 -12.91 -4.21 4.78
C ASP A 30 -12.81 -4.33 3.25
N GLU A 31 -12.29 -3.31 2.57
CA GLU A 31 -12.05 -3.33 1.13
C GLU A 31 -11.05 -4.41 0.70
N ASP A 32 -10.06 -4.72 1.54
CA ASP A 32 -9.10 -5.78 1.29
C ASP A 32 -9.71 -7.14 1.64
N ILE A 33 -10.26 -7.27 2.84
CA ILE A 33 -10.70 -8.54 3.41
C ILE A 33 -11.97 -9.07 2.74
N LYS A 34 -12.94 -8.19 2.44
CA LYS A 34 -14.25 -8.59 1.91
C LYS A 34 -14.33 -8.54 0.38
N MET A 35 -13.43 -7.83 -0.28
CA MET A 35 -13.49 -7.65 -1.73
C MET A 35 -12.20 -8.11 -2.43
N LYS A 36 -11.08 -7.41 -2.21
CA LYS A 36 -9.87 -7.66 -3.02
C LYS A 36 -9.30 -9.06 -2.82
N ILE A 37 -9.17 -9.51 -1.58
CA ILE A 37 -8.59 -10.82 -1.25
C ILE A 37 -9.46 -11.96 -1.80
N PRO A 38 -10.79 -12.02 -1.54
CA PRO A 38 -11.64 -13.06 -2.11
C PRO A 38 -11.62 -13.09 -3.64
N ILE A 39 -11.63 -11.93 -4.29
CA ILE A 39 -11.56 -11.86 -5.76
C ILE A 39 -10.23 -12.42 -6.29
N LEU A 40 -9.11 -12.11 -5.63
CA LEU A 40 -7.80 -12.63 -6.02
C LEU A 40 -7.69 -14.14 -5.81
N GLN A 41 -8.25 -14.67 -4.73
CA GLN A 41 -8.28 -16.11 -4.47
C GLN A 41 -9.12 -16.85 -5.51
N GLN A 42 -10.31 -16.34 -5.83
CA GLN A 42 -11.14 -16.89 -6.90
C GLN A 42 -10.44 -16.84 -8.26
N ALA A 43 -9.73 -15.73 -8.56
CA ALA A 43 -8.96 -15.63 -9.79
C ALA A 43 -7.83 -16.68 -9.85
N GLN A 44 -7.17 -16.97 -8.73
CA GLN A 44 -6.15 -18.02 -8.65
C GLN A 44 -6.73 -19.43 -8.85
N GLU A 45 -7.94 -19.70 -8.34
CA GLU A 45 -8.61 -21.00 -8.51
C GLU A 45 -9.01 -21.28 -9.96
N VAL A 46 -9.45 -20.25 -10.68
CA VAL A 46 -9.89 -20.37 -12.09
C VAL A 46 -8.72 -20.31 -13.07
N ALA A 47 -7.60 -19.71 -12.68
CA ALA A 47 -6.46 -19.54 -13.57
C ALA A 47 -5.77 -20.88 -13.89
N SER A 48 -5.57 -21.16 -15.17
CA SER A 48 -4.82 -22.33 -15.65
C SER A 48 -3.30 -22.20 -15.50
N ARG A 49 -2.81 -21.01 -15.12
CA ARG A 49 -1.39 -20.68 -14.92
C ARG A 49 -1.22 -19.88 -13.62
N PRO A 50 -0.05 -19.94 -12.98
CA PRO A 50 0.23 -19.13 -11.80
C PRO A 50 0.05 -17.63 -12.10
N LEU A 51 -0.76 -16.94 -11.29
CA LEU A 51 -0.95 -15.50 -11.40
C LEU A 51 0.23 -14.74 -10.78
N LEU A 52 0.78 -13.79 -11.53
CA LEU A 52 1.80 -12.88 -11.03
C LEU A 52 1.14 -11.64 -10.45
N LEU A 53 1.14 -11.52 -9.12
CA LEU A 53 0.53 -10.40 -8.42
C LEU A 53 1.53 -9.24 -8.27
N TYR A 54 1.03 -8.02 -8.50
CA TYR A 54 1.79 -6.78 -8.35
C TYR A 54 1.13 -5.86 -7.33
N ALA A 55 1.93 -5.30 -6.41
CA ALA A 55 1.47 -4.31 -5.46
C ALA A 55 2.07 -2.93 -5.73
N SER A 56 1.28 -1.89 -5.58
CA SER A 56 1.76 -0.50 -5.67
C SER A 56 0.90 0.39 -4.76
N PRO A 57 1.51 1.23 -3.91
CA PRO A 57 0.81 2.19 -3.10
C PRO A 57 0.57 3.48 -3.89
N TRP A 58 -0.58 4.10 -3.62
CA TRP A 58 -0.89 5.43 -4.18
C TRP A 58 -0.29 6.57 -3.37
N THR A 59 -0.26 6.38 -2.06
CA THR A 59 0.12 7.38 -1.07
C THR A 59 0.57 6.67 0.21
N SER A 60 1.47 7.31 0.95
CA SER A 60 1.77 6.94 2.33
C SER A 60 0.72 7.51 3.30
N PRO A 61 0.68 7.03 4.56
CA PRO A 61 -0.14 7.62 5.62
C PRO A 61 0.07 9.12 5.75
N VAL A 62 -1.03 9.83 6.01
CA VAL A 62 -1.08 11.30 6.00
C VAL A 62 -0.05 11.92 6.95
N TRP A 63 0.10 11.36 8.15
CA TRP A 63 1.02 11.85 9.17
C TRP A 63 2.51 11.72 8.75
N MET A 64 2.82 10.86 7.78
CA MET A 64 4.17 10.68 7.22
C MET A 64 4.48 11.64 6.07
N LYS A 65 3.50 12.39 5.57
CA LYS A 65 3.66 13.29 4.41
C LYS A 65 3.86 14.74 4.80
N THR A 66 4.73 15.45 4.08
CA THR A 66 5.03 16.86 4.33
C THR A 66 3.81 17.77 4.22
N ASN A 67 2.86 17.42 3.35
CA ASN A 67 1.63 18.19 3.12
C ASN A 67 0.48 17.84 4.08
N GLY A 68 0.62 16.80 4.92
CA GLY A 68 -0.46 16.37 5.81
C GLY A 68 -1.77 16.06 5.08
N ALA A 69 -1.72 15.66 3.81
CA ALA A 69 -2.90 15.34 3.01
C ALA A 69 -2.70 14.10 2.15
N MET A 70 -3.79 13.34 1.94
CA MET A 70 -3.78 12.14 1.12
C MET A 70 -3.55 12.46 -0.37
N THR A 71 -4.05 13.61 -0.81
CA THR A 71 -3.91 14.14 -2.18
C THR A 71 -3.03 15.39 -2.22
N GLY A 72 -2.68 15.86 -3.42
CA GLY A 72 -1.81 17.02 -3.60
C GLY A 72 -0.31 16.69 -3.57
N ARG A 73 0.51 17.72 -3.85
CA ARG A 73 1.98 17.59 -3.86
C ARG A 73 2.48 17.44 -2.43
N GLY A 74 3.10 16.30 -2.14
CA GLY A 74 3.69 15.99 -0.83
C GLY A 74 4.63 14.81 -0.94
N THR A 75 5.73 14.88 -0.22
CA THR A 75 6.75 13.82 -0.13
C THR A 75 6.71 13.21 1.27
N LEU A 76 7.39 12.08 1.47
CA LEU A 76 7.67 11.60 2.82
C LEU A 76 8.44 12.67 3.61
N LYS A 77 8.13 12.79 4.90
CA LYS A 77 8.86 13.65 5.83
C LYS A 77 10.28 13.14 6.00
N GLY A 78 11.18 14.08 6.25
CA GLY A 78 12.58 13.82 6.56
C GLY A 78 13.40 13.31 5.38
N GLN A 79 14.35 12.39 5.63
CA GLN A 79 15.39 12.00 4.67
C GLN A 79 15.56 10.47 4.59
N PRO A 80 16.02 9.92 3.44
CA PRO A 80 16.30 8.49 3.32
C PRO A 80 17.15 7.95 4.47
N GLY A 81 16.70 6.85 5.09
CA GLY A 81 17.36 6.24 6.24
C GLY A 81 16.86 6.72 7.61
N ASP A 82 16.03 7.76 7.65
CA ASP A 82 15.36 8.20 8.87
C ASP A 82 14.21 7.28 9.29
N ARG A 83 13.56 7.62 10.41
CA ARG A 83 12.42 6.85 10.93
C ARG A 83 11.22 6.84 9.99
N TYR A 84 10.94 7.91 9.26
CA TYR A 84 9.77 7.96 8.36
C TYR A 84 9.98 7.03 7.16
N HIS A 85 11.17 7.04 6.57
CA HIS A 85 11.51 6.16 5.44
C HIS A 85 11.62 4.69 5.89
N LYS A 86 12.15 4.43 7.10
CA LYS A 86 12.18 3.09 7.68
C LYS A 86 10.78 2.55 7.98
N THR A 87 9.93 3.35 8.62
CA THR A 87 8.52 2.97 8.85
C THR A 87 7.80 2.75 7.52
N TRP A 88 8.08 3.58 6.50
CA TRP A 88 7.48 3.37 5.18
C TRP A 88 7.94 2.07 4.54
N ALA A 89 9.23 1.72 4.63
CA ALA A 89 9.71 0.41 4.18
C ALA A 89 9.03 -0.75 4.95
N ASN A 90 8.93 -0.64 6.27
CA ASN A 90 8.25 -1.63 7.11
C ASN A 90 6.76 -1.76 6.77
N TYR A 91 6.12 -0.69 6.29
CA TYR A 91 4.72 -0.73 5.85
C TYR A 91 4.52 -1.67 4.65
N PHE A 92 5.47 -1.73 3.71
CA PHE A 92 5.42 -2.71 2.61
C PHE A 92 5.59 -4.14 3.11
N ILE A 93 6.55 -4.35 4.02
CA ILE A 93 6.79 -5.68 4.61
C ILE A 93 5.52 -6.15 5.32
N ARG A 94 4.92 -5.28 6.14
CA ARG A 94 3.70 -5.62 6.86
C ARG A 94 2.53 -5.89 5.92
N PHE A 95 2.39 -5.14 4.83
CA PHE A 95 1.40 -5.42 3.80
C PHE A 95 1.58 -6.83 3.20
N LEU A 96 2.81 -7.20 2.85
CA LEU A 96 3.11 -8.54 2.33
C LEU A 96 2.78 -9.62 3.35
N ASP A 97 3.18 -9.43 4.62
CA ASP A 97 2.92 -10.39 5.69
C ASP A 97 1.41 -10.57 5.92
N GLU A 98 0.64 -9.48 5.93
CA GLU A 98 -0.81 -9.55 6.11
C GLU A 98 -1.50 -10.25 4.93
N TYR A 99 -1.07 -10.03 3.69
CA TYR A 99 -1.61 -10.74 2.53
C TYR A 99 -1.17 -12.21 2.45
N ALA A 100 0.05 -12.53 2.91
CA ALA A 100 0.56 -13.89 2.94
C ALA A 100 -0.29 -14.79 3.86
N LYS A 101 -0.91 -14.24 4.92
CA LYS A 101 -1.88 -14.96 5.78
C LYS A 101 -3.10 -15.48 5.00
N TYR A 102 -3.40 -14.89 3.85
CA TYR A 102 -4.49 -15.31 2.96
C TYR A 102 -3.99 -16.13 1.76
N ASN A 103 -2.77 -16.69 1.83
CA ASN A 103 -2.11 -17.44 0.76
C ASN A 103 -1.90 -16.63 -0.54
N LEU A 104 -1.82 -15.31 -0.45
CA LEU A 104 -1.52 -14.43 -1.58
C LEU A 104 -0.06 -13.98 -1.54
N THR A 105 0.72 -14.39 -2.53
CA THR A 105 2.13 -13.99 -2.70
C THR A 105 2.28 -13.02 -3.86
N PHE A 106 3.14 -12.02 -3.68
CA PHE A 106 3.40 -10.99 -4.70
C PHE A 106 4.70 -11.27 -5.44
N TRP A 107 4.66 -11.15 -6.75
CA TRP A 107 5.84 -11.29 -7.61
C TRP A 107 6.71 -10.05 -7.59
N ALA A 108 6.09 -8.86 -7.63
CA ALA A 108 6.81 -7.60 -7.52
C ALA A 108 5.99 -6.52 -6.82
N MET A 109 6.70 -5.51 -6.35
CA MET A 109 6.13 -4.29 -5.81
C MET A 109 6.79 -3.06 -6.43
N PHE A 110 6.05 -1.98 -6.50
CA PHE A 110 6.55 -0.67 -6.93
C PHE A 110 6.55 0.30 -5.75
N SER A 111 7.59 1.13 -5.63
CA SER A 111 7.76 2.09 -4.52
C SER A 111 6.66 3.14 -4.45
N GLN A 112 6.10 3.53 -5.60
CA GLN A 112 4.99 4.45 -5.74
C GLN A 112 4.27 4.16 -7.07
N LYS A 113 3.00 4.55 -7.21
CA LYS A 113 2.29 4.51 -8.50
C LYS A 113 3.18 5.11 -9.60
N PHE A 114 3.52 4.29 -10.60
CA PHE A 114 4.14 4.76 -11.82
C PHE A 114 3.19 5.75 -12.51
N ARG A 115 3.59 7.03 -12.55
CA ARG A 115 2.93 8.08 -13.35
C ARG A 115 3.85 8.43 -14.51
N PRO A 116 3.64 7.84 -15.71
CA PRO A 116 4.51 8.08 -16.87
C PRO A 116 4.61 9.58 -17.24
N TRP A 117 3.56 10.35 -16.97
CA TRP A 117 3.46 11.77 -17.32
C TRP A 117 4.13 12.74 -16.33
N PHE A 118 4.73 12.25 -15.24
CA PHE A 118 5.42 13.09 -14.25
C PHE A 118 6.96 13.06 -14.39
N LEU A 119 7.50 12.26 -15.32
CA LEU A 119 8.90 12.33 -15.76
C LEU A 119 8.99 13.22 -16.98
N GLY A 120 8.85 14.52 -16.74
CA GLY A 120 9.00 15.56 -17.73
C GLY A 120 9.79 16.72 -17.15
N VAL A 121 11.03 16.45 -16.74
CA VAL A 121 12.17 17.38 -16.77
C VAL A 121 13.45 16.54 -16.79
#